data_AF-I0Z5U5-F1
#
_entry.id   AF-I0Z5U5-F1
#
_cell.length_a   1.000
_cell.length_b   1.000
_cell.length_c   1.000
_cell.angle_alpha   90.00
_cell.angle_beta   90.00
_cell.angle_gamma   90.00
#
_symmetry.space_group_name_H-M   'P 1'
#
loop_
_entity.id
_entity.type
_entity.pdbx_description
1 polymer ?
#
loop_
_entity_poly.entity_id
_entity_poly.type
_entity_poly.pdbx_seq_one_letter_code
_entity_poly.pdbx_strand_id
1 'polypeptide(L)'
;MYVIGPDVGLEALSNRAIDYTLLPGRWRLIYTTAPDVRPLLIADRPAPFQVGNIYQQFSDVEQGDVQNIIEFSIPMLLQKGTVEVRAKYDIRSPQRIRLMFQEAGVRNLSITDELELLLAPAILPRSWLNHQVLLALREAEVFVPLRARLPALFQSASTSLERNFGSDYLLTYLDDDTLIGSQTGSGGTFIFVRD
;
A
#
# COMPACT_ATOMS: atom_id res chain seq x y z
N MET A 1 26.12 26.68 6.76
CA MET A 1 25.22 25.86 7.59
C MET A 1 24.76 24.70 6.72
N TYR A 2 25.41 23.55 6.83
CA TYR A 2 25.08 22.37 6.01
C TYR A 2 23.78 21.78 6.56
N VAL A 3 22.71 21.87 5.78
CA VAL A 3 21.47 21.14 6.07
C VAL A 3 21.75 19.69 5.71
N ILE A 4 21.99 18.87 6.72
CA ILE A 4 22.11 17.43 6.58
C ILE A 4 20.72 16.92 6.18
N GLY A 5 20.56 16.50 4.92
CA GLY A 5 19.32 15.90 4.45
C GLY A 5 19.02 14.61 5.20
N PRO A 6 17.74 14.21 5.33
CA PRO A 6 17.33 13.03 6.10
C PRO A 6 18.00 11.73 5.62
N ASP A 7 18.40 11.63 4.35
CA ASP A 7 19.14 10.49 3.80
C ASP A 7 20.52 10.29 4.45
N VAL A 8 21.22 11.37 4.82
CA VAL A 8 22.58 11.28 5.41
C VAL A 8 22.54 10.68 6.82
N GLY A 9 21.44 10.86 7.56
CA GLY A 9 21.27 10.28 8.89
C GLY A 9 21.03 8.76 8.86
N LEU A 10 20.29 8.28 7.85
CA LEU A 10 20.06 6.84 7.66
C LEU A 10 21.30 6.14 7.09
N GLU A 11 22.02 6.76 6.15
CA GLU A 11 23.30 6.25 5.64
C GLU A 11 24.34 6.09 6.77
N ALA A 12 24.32 6.97 7.77
CA ALA A 12 25.19 6.89 8.94
C ALA A 12 24.83 5.75 9.91
N LEU A 13 23.53 5.45 10.08
CA LEU A 13 23.05 4.29 10.86
C LEU A 13 23.27 2.97 10.13
N SER A 14 23.20 3.01 8.80
CA SER A 14 23.09 1.84 7.94
C SER A 14 24.45 1.43 7.35
N ASN A 15 25.59 1.57 8.03
CA ASN A 15 26.89 1.19 7.43
C ASN A 15 27.11 -0.34 7.31
N ARG A 16 26.04 -1.15 7.38
CA ARG A 16 26.01 -2.60 7.20
C ARG A 16 25.10 -2.96 6.02
N ALA A 17 25.51 -3.95 5.24
CA ALA A 17 24.63 -4.58 4.25
C ALA A 17 23.40 -5.16 4.96
N ILE A 18 22.22 -5.02 4.35
CA ILE A 18 21.03 -5.67 4.87
C ILE A 18 20.98 -7.13 4.41
N ASP A 19 20.46 -7.99 5.28
CA ASP A 19 20.17 -9.36 4.90
C ASP A 19 18.80 -9.43 4.23
N TYR A 20 18.81 -9.44 2.89
CA TYR A 20 17.60 -9.54 2.09
C TYR A 20 16.81 -10.84 2.30
N THR A 21 17.41 -11.88 2.91
CA THR A 21 16.69 -13.11 3.24
C THR A 21 15.66 -12.92 4.35
N LEU A 22 15.77 -11.83 5.12
CA LEU A 22 14.79 -11.43 6.13
C LEU A 22 13.66 -10.58 5.55
N LEU A 23 13.80 -10.06 4.32
CA LEU A 23 12.81 -9.18 3.71
C LEU A 23 11.46 -9.85 3.41
N PRO A 24 11.39 -11.13 2.99
CA PRO A 24 10.12 -11.80 2.71
C PRO A 24 9.16 -11.75 3.89
N GLY A 25 7.88 -11.57 3.57
CA GLY A 25 6.81 -11.44 4.55
C GLY A 25 6.08 -10.10 4.46
N ARG A 26 5.16 -9.89 5.41
CA ARG A 26 4.28 -8.74 5.47
C ARG A 26 4.78 -7.75 6.51
N TRP A 27 4.88 -6.49 6.11
CA TRP A 27 5.40 -5.41 6.93
C TRP A 27 4.34 -4.33 7.06
N ARG A 28 3.87 -4.06 8.28
CA ARG A 28 2.86 -3.04 8.57
C ARG A 28 3.54 -1.70 8.83
N LEU A 29 3.11 -0.67 8.11
CA LEU A 29 3.59 0.69 8.29
C LEU A 29 3.07 1.24 9.62
N ILE A 30 3.99 1.70 10.47
CA ILE A 30 3.67 2.34 11.76
C ILE A 30 4.00 3.83 11.77
N TYR A 31 4.89 4.27 10.87
CA TYR A 31 5.28 5.67 10.79
C TYR A 31 5.77 6.02 9.38
N THR A 32 5.41 7.21 8.90
CA THR A 32 6.02 7.77 7.70
C THR A 32 6.05 9.30 7.71
N THR A 33 7.10 9.86 7.10
CA THR A 33 7.17 11.29 6.77
C THR A 33 6.92 11.57 5.29
N ALA A 34 6.69 10.53 4.49
CA ALA A 34 6.56 10.66 3.04
C ALA A 34 5.37 11.57 2.67
N PRO A 35 5.59 12.66 1.93
CA PRO A 35 4.55 13.65 1.64
C PRO A 35 3.42 13.08 0.78
N ASP A 36 3.67 11.99 0.08
CA ASP A 36 2.71 11.27 -0.76
C ASP A 36 1.80 10.31 0.02
N VAL A 37 2.28 9.78 1.15
CA VAL A 37 1.51 8.86 2.02
C VAL A 37 0.84 9.61 3.16
N ARG A 38 1.43 10.72 3.60
CA ARG A 38 0.90 11.56 4.67
C ARG A 38 -0.57 12.00 4.48
N PRO A 39 -1.06 12.37 3.28
CA PRO A 39 -2.47 12.70 3.07
C PRO A 39 -3.43 11.51 3.29
N LEU A 40 -2.93 10.27 3.20
CA LEU A 40 -3.72 9.07 3.49
C LEU A 40 -3.84 8.83 5.01
N LEU A 41 -2.83 9.23 5.78
CA LEU A 41 -2.77 9.03 7.24
C LEU A 41 -3.37 10.20 8.02
N ILE A 42 -3.18 11.43 7.53
CA ILE A 42 -3.69 12.65 8.14
C ILE A 42 -5.02 12.99 7.47
N ALA A 43 -6.06 12.23 7.80
CA ALA A 43 -7.42 12.55 7.42
C ALA A 43 -7.95 13.74 8.27
N ASP A 44 -7.38 14.94 8.08
CA ASP A 44 -7.82 16.20 8.73
C ASP A 44 -8.99 16.86 7.97
N ARG A 45 -9.60 16.14 7.05
CA ARG A 45 -10.81 16.55 6.32
C ARG A 45 -11.83 15.42 6.41
N PRO A 46 -13.15 15.71 6.30
CA PRO A 46 -14.14 14.67 6.08
C PRO A 46 -13.82 13.98 4.74
N ALA A 47 -12.98 12.96 4.79
CA ALA A 47 -12.69 12.09 3.67
C ALA A 47 -13.87 11.10 3.57
N PRO A 48 -14.33 10.78 2.35
CA PRO A 48 -15.43 9.82 2.16
C PRO A 48 -15.02 8.39 2.54
N PHE A 49 -13.78 8.15 2.98
CA PHE A 49 -13.26 6.85 3.37
C PHE A 49 -12.36 6.99 4.60
N GLN A 50 -12.23 5.91 5.36
CA GLN A 50 -11.28 5.79 6.47
C GLN A 50 -10.13 4.88 6.02
N VAL A 51 -8.89 5.30 6.26
CA VAL A 51 -7.70 4.49 6.00
C VAL A 51 -7.42 3.63 7.22
N GLY A 52 -7.27 2.33 6.99
CA GLY A 52 -6.87 1.35 8.00
C GLY A 52 -5.36 1.11 7.98
N ASN A 53 -4.96 -0.15 8.13
CA ASN A 53 -3.56 -0.52 8.09
C ASN A 53 -3.00 -0.40 6.66
N ILE A 54 -1.75 0.06 6.58
CA ILE A 54 -0.95 0.05 5.35
C ILE A 54 0.13 -1.02 5.52
N TYR A 55 0.28 -1.87 4.51
CA TYR A 55 1.27 -2.93 4.49
C TYR A 55 2.12 -2.87 3.24
N GLN A 56 3.33 -3.37 3.37
CA GLN A 56 4.21 -3.70 2.28
C GLN A 56 4.60 -5.17 2.41
N GLN A 57 4.22 -5.98 1.43
CA GLN A 57 4.50 -7.39 1.43
C GLN A 57 5.55 -7.70 0.38
N PHE A 58 6.68 -8.24 0.81
CA PHE A 58 7.75 -8.70 -0.07
C PHE A 58 7.66 -10.19 -0.25
N SER A 59 7.89 -10.65 -1.48
CA SER A 59 8.16 -12.05 -1.76
C SER A 59 9.65 -12.37 -1.59
N ASP A 60 9.98 -13.63 -1.82
CA ASP A 60 11.36 -14.10 -1.88
C ASP A 60 12.21 -13.27 -2.85
N VAL A 61 13.49 -13.14 -2.51
CA VAL A 61 14.46 -12.33 -3.27
C VAL A 61 14.57 -12.80 -4.73
N GLU A 62 14.39 -14.09 -4.99
CA GLU A 62 14.40 -14.64 -6.35
C GLU A 62 13.21 -14.20 -7.20
N GLN A 63 12.04 -14.02 -6.58
CA GLN A 63 10.83 -13.56 -7.26
C GLN A 63 10.86 -12.05 -7.44
N GLY A 64 11.36 -11.33 -6.44
CA GLY A 64 11.52 -9.88 -6.47
C GLY A 64 10.19 -9.14 -6.56
N ASP A 65 9.11 -9.66 -5.99
CA ASP A 65 7.80 -9.00 -5.97
C ASP A 65 7.58 -8.22 -4.67
N VAL A 66 6.88 -7.11 -4.80
CA VAL A 66 6.42 -6.31 -3.66
C VAL A 66 5.01 -5.80 -3.91
N GLN A 67 4.18 -5.90 -2.89
CA GLN A 67 2.79 -5.44 -2.92
C GLN A 67 2.59 -4.39 -1.83
N ASN A 68 2.14 -3.20 -2.22
CA ASN A 68 1.68 -2.20 -1.26
C ASN A 68 0.18 -2.36 -1.10
N ILE A 69 -0.27 -2.57 0.13
CA ILE A 69 -1.64 -2.95 0.47
C ILE A 69 -2.17 -1.91 1.45
N ILE A 70 -3.24 -1.21 1.08
CA ILE A 70 -3.89 -0.21 1.92
C ILE A 70 -5.29 -0.71 2.23
N GLU A 71 -5.58 -0.98 3.49
CA GLU A 71 -6.93 -1.25 3.93
C GLU A 71 -7.71 0.07 4.05
N PHE A 72 -8.97 0.06 3.64
CA PHE A 72 -9.85 1.21 3.79
C PHE A 72 -11.29 0.78 4.07
N SER A 73 -12.11 1.71 4.55
CA SER A 73 -13.56 1.55 4.70
C SER A 73 -14.27 2.81 4.20
N ILE A 74 -15.56 2.69 3.86
CA ILE A 74 -16.42 3.81 3.47
C ILE A 74 -17.63 3.78 4.39
N PRO A 75 -17.80 4.77 5.29
CA PRO A 75 -18.94 4.80 6.21
C PRO A 75 -20.27 4.58 5.47
N MET A 76 -21.15 3.76 6.07
CA MET A 76 -22.45 3.36 5.52
C MET A 76 -22.43 2.46 4.27
N LEU A 77 -21.29 2.29 3.58
CA LEU A 77 -21.21 1.55 2.31
C LEU A 77 -20.28 0.33 2.37
N LEU A 78 -19.05 0.49 2.85
CA LEU A 78 -18.02 -0.56 2.89
C LEU A 78 -17.41 -0.66 4.28
N GLN A 79 -17.47 -1.85 4.89
CA GLN A 79 -16.75 -2.14 6.13
C GLN A 79 -15.26 -2.33 5.87
N LYS A 80 -14.93 -2.97 4.73
CA LYS A 80 -13.57 -3.29 4.36
C LYS A 80 -13.39 -3.22 2.86
N GLY A 81 -12.26 -2.69 2.44
CA GLY A 81 -11.76 -2.72 1.08
C GLY A 81 -10.24 -2.72 1.12
N THR A 82 -9.60 -3.16 0.05
CA THR A 82 -8.15 -3.16 -0.07
C THR A 82 -7.76 -2.52 -1.40
N VAL A 83 -6.96 -1.46 -1.35
CA VAL A 83 -6.19 -1.00 -2.51
C VAL A 83 -4.87 -1.74 -2.51
N GLU A 84 -4.52 -2.37 -3.62
CA GLU A 84 -3.27 -3.09 -3.80
C GLU A 84 -2.50 -2.51 -4.98
N VAL A 85 -1.20 -2.27 -4.80
CA VAL A 85 -0.28 -1.86 -5.86
C VAL A 85 0.81 -2.92 -5.96
N ARG A 86 0.88 -3.61 -7.10
CA ARG A 86 1.92 -4.61 -7.36
C ARG A 86 3.11 -3.99 -8.07
N ALA A 87 4.29 -4.38 -7.63
CA ALA A 87 5.55 -3.92 -8.15
C ALA A 87 6.59 -5.06 -8.14
N LYS A 88 7.63 -4.88 -8.94
CA LYS A 88 8.88 -5.62 -8.80
C LYS A 88 9.89 -4.79 -8.03
N TYR A 89 10.84 -5.44 -7.36
CA TYR A 89 12.01 -4.77 -6.80
C TYR A 89 13.32 -5.39 -7.30
N ASP A 90 14.29 -4.53 -7.57
CA ASP A 90 15.67 -4.92 -7.87
C ASP A 90 16.61 -4.45 -6.77
N ILE A 91 17.53 -5.31 -6.34
CA ILE A 91 18.63 -4.91 -5.45
C ILE A 91 19.65 -4.11 -6.27
N ARG A 92 19.87 -2.85 -5.90
CA ARG A 92 20.79 -1.91 -6.57
C ARG A 92 22.11 -1.78 -5.83
N SER A 93 22.09 -1.89 -4.51
CA SER A 93 23.27 -1.90 -3.66
C SER A 93 22.96 -2.71 -2.39
N PRO A 94 23.92 -2.94 -1.48
CA PRO A 94 23.70 -3.72 -0.26
C PRO A 94 22.59 -3.22 0.68
N GLN A 95 22.05 -2.03 0.43
CA GLN A 95 20.97 -1.42 1.23
C GLN A 95 19.92 -0.75 0.35
N ARG A 96 20.10 -0.72 -0.98
CA ARG A 96 19.20 0.00 -1.88
C ARG A 96 18.44 -0.95 -2.77
N ILE A 97 17.12 -0.78 -2.81
CA ILE A 97 16.26 -1.43 -3.78
C ILE A 97 15.60 -0.40 -4.68
N ARG A 98 15.25 -0.80 -5.89
CA ARG A 98 14.43 0.01 -6.80
C ARG A 98 13.08 -0.64 -6.98
N LEU A 99 12.00 0.13 -6.78
CA LEU A 99 10.65 -0.35 -7.04
C LEU A 99 10.19 -0.02 -8.46
N MET A 100 9.59 -1.01 -9.12
CA MET A 100 9.03 -0.93 -10.46
C MET A 100 7.56 -1.31 -10.42
N PHE A 101 6.70 -0.30 -10.25
CA PHE A 101 5.26 -0.52 -10.17
C PHE A 101 4.69 -1.01 -11.51
N GLN A 102 3.76 -1.97 -11.45
CA GLN A 102 3.20 -2.65 -12.61
C GLN A 102 1.71 -2.35 -12.73
N GLU A 103 0.97 -2.61 -11.66
CA GLU A 103 -0.49 -2.52 -11.63
C GLU A 103 -0.97 -2.03 -10.27
N ALA A 104 -2.14 -1.40 -10.28
CA ALA A 104 -2.87 -1.06 -9.08
C ALA A 104 -4.32 -1.52 -9.23
N GLY A 105 -4.91 -1.94 -8.12
CA GLY A 105 -6.25 -2.45 -8.11
C GLY A 105 -6.92 -2.36 -6.77
N VAL A 106 -8.18 -2.77 -6.77
CA VAL A 106 -9.01 -2.88 -5.57
C VAL A 106 -9.52 -4.31 -5.47
N ARG A 107 -9.46 -4.86 -4.26
CA ARG A 107 -9.97 -6.19 -3.93
C ARG A 107 -10.57 -6.23 -2.53
N ASN A 108 -11.10 -7.39 -2.14
CA ASN A 108 -11.62 -7.65 -0.80
C ASN A 108 -12.69 -6.64 -0.35
N LEU A 109 -13.59 -6.27 -1.26
CA LEU A 109 -14.68 -5.35 -0.96
C LEU A 109 -15.75 -6.05 -0.14
N SER A 110 -16.02 -5.51 1.04
CA SER A 110 -17.02 -5.98 1.99
C SER A 110 -17.94 -4.83 2.35
N ILE A 111 -19.23 -4.97 2.02
CA ILE A 111 -20.28 -4.01 2.32
C ILE A 111 -20.68 -4.03 3.79
N THR A 112 -21.31 -2.96 4.27
CA THR A 112 -21.85 -2.85 5.64
C THR A 112 -22.95 -3.87 5.93
N ASP A 113 -23.06 -4.33 7.18
CA ASP A 113 -24.07 -5.29 7.62
C ASP A 113 -25.47 -4.73 7.38
N GLU A 114 -25.66 -3.42 7.55
CA GLU A 114 -26.92 -2.74 7.26
C GLU A 114 -27.26 -2.76 5.77
N LEU A 115 -26.26 -2.52 4.90
CA LEU A 115 -26.46 -2.58 3.45
C LEU A 115 -26.64 -4.04 2.97
N GLU A 116 -25.92 -4.97 3.59
CA GLU A 116 -26.12 -6.40 3.37
C GLU A 116 -27.53 -6.80 3.78
N LEU A 117 -28.06 -6.32 4.91
CA LEU A 117 -29.43 -6.58 5.36
C LEU A 117 -30.48 -6.02 4.39
N LEU A 118 -30.27 -4.80 3.88
CA LEU A 118 -31.15 -4.20 2.85
C LEU A 118 -31.15 -5.01 1.55
N LEU A 119 -29.99 -5.56 1.18
CA LEU A 119 -29.83 -6.43 0.02
C LEU A 119 -30.20 -7.90 0.33
N ALA A 120 -30.34 -8.25 1.60
CA ALA A 120 -30.50 -9.62 2.06
C ALA A 120 -31.87 -10.18 1.65
N PRO A 121 -31.94 -11.49 1.37
CA PRO A 121 -33.17 -12.17 0.97
C PRO A 121 -34.34 -12.08 1.97
N ALA A 122 -34.10 -11.65 3.20
CA ALA A 122 -35.11 -11.49 4.23
C ALA A 122 -35.97 -10.23 4.04
N ILE A 123 -35.45 -9.22 3.32
CA ILE A 123 -36.11 -7.92 3.11
C ILE A 123 -36.54 -7.73 1.64
N LEU A 124 -35.73 -8.21 0.67
CA LEU A 124 -36.08 -8.19 -0.76
C LEU A 124 -36.64 -9.55 -1.22
N PRO A 125 -37.68 -9.60 -2.07
CA PRO A 125 -38.20 -10.86 -2.60
C PRO A 125 -37.10 -11.62 -3.32
N ARG A 126 -36.98 -12.94 -3.03
CA ARG A 126 -35.92 -13.84 -3.53
C ARG A 126 -35.73 -13.73 -5.03
N SER A 127 -34.80 -12.87 -5.46
CA SER A 127 -34.34 -12.79 -6.84
C SER A 127 -32.92 -13.35 -6.90
N TRP A 128 -32.70 -14.29 -7.82
CA TRP A 128 -31.39 -14.86 -8.13
C TRP A 128 -30.33 -13.79 -8.38
N LEU A 129 -30.75 -12.64 -8.94
CA LEU A 129 -29.87 -11.50 -9.24
C LEU A 129 -29.24 -10.88 -7.98
N ASN A 130 -29.96 -10.81 -6.85
CA ASN A 130 -29.44 -10.17 -5.64
C ASN A 130 -28.24 -10.93 -5.06
N HIS A 131 -28.34 -12.27 -5.04
CA HIS A 131 -27.24 -13.12 -4.57
C HIS A 131 -26.02 -13.04 -5.50
N GLN A 132 -26.24 -13.01 -6.82
CA GLN A 132 -25.17 -12.86 -7.79
C GLN A 132 -24.46 -11.51 -7.68
N VAL A 133 -25.18 -10.42 -7.40
CA VAL A 133 -24.57 -9.09 -7.19
C VAL A 133 -23.74 -9.05 -5.92
N LEU A 134 -24.21 -9.64 -4.82
CA LEU A 134 -23.44 -9.69 -3.57
C LEU A 134 -22.15 -10.52 -3.70
N LEU A 135 -22.22 -11.69 -4.36
CA LEU A 135 -21.04 -12.49 -4.66
C LEU A 135 -20.08 -11.75 -5.60
N ALA A 136 -20.61 -11.13 -6.66
CA ALA A 136 -19.80 -10.35 -7.59
C ALA A 136 -19.09 -9.17 -6.92
N LEU A 137 -19.74 -8.48 -5.97
CA LEU A 137 -19.10 -7.39 -5.21
C LEU A 137 -18.03 -7.91 -4.25
N ARG A 138 -18.23 -9.06 -3.61
CA ARG A 138 -17.24 -9.68 -2.71
C ARG A 138 -16.02 -10.21 -3.46
N GLU A 139 -16.24 -10.82 -4.62
CA GLU A 139 -15.21 -11.39 -5.48
C GLU A 139 -14.64 -10.38 -6.48
N ALA A 140 -15.14 -9.13 -6.48
CA ALA A 140 -14.66 -8.10 -7.38
C ALA A 140 -13.19 -7.76 -7.08
N GLU A 141 -12.31 -8.20 -7.97
CA GLU A 141 -10.94 -7.77 -8.05
C GLU A 141 -10.72 -7.03 -9.37
N VAL A 142 -10.38 -5.75 -9.30
CA VAL A 142 -10.14 -4.92 -10.48
C VAL A 142 -8.74 -4.38 -10.41
N PHE A 143 -7.87 -4.84 -11.32
CA PHE A 143 -6.50 -4.34 -11.48
C PHE A 143 -6.36 -3.63 -12.82
N VAL A 144 -5.68 -2.50 -12.80
CA VAL A 144 -5.38 -1.70 -13.98
C VAL A 144 -3.87 -1.49 -14.05
N PRO A 145 -3.23 -1.77 -15.21
CA PRO A 145 -1.82 -1.51 -15.37
C PRO A 145 -1.55 -0.01 -15.21
N LEU A 146 -0.55 0.37 -14.42
CA LEU A 146 -0.28 1.77 -14.13
C LEU A 146 0.26 2.55 -15.34
N ARG A 147 0.74 1.84 -16.37
CA ARG A 147 1.10 2.43 -17.67
C ARG A 147 -0.11 2.77 -18.53
N ALA A 148 -1.30 2.30 -18.17
CA ALA A 148 -2.54 2.69 -18.81
C ALA A 148 -3.15 3.91 -18.10
N ARG A 149 -3.99 4.66 -18.84
CA ARG A 149 -4.70 5.82 -18.30
C ARG A 149 -5.64 5.36 -17.18
N LEU A 150 -5.28 5.66 -15.93
CA LEU A 150 -6.03 5.23 -14.76
C LEU A 150 -7.40 5.95 -14.68
N PRO A 151 -8.46 5.26 -14.19
CA PRO A 151 -9.74 5.87 -13.91
C PRO A 151 -9.61 7.05 -12.92
N ALA A 152 -10.50 8.04 -13.02
CA ALA A 152 -10.44 9.26 -12.18
C ALA A 152 -10.44 8.98 -10.67
N LEU A 153 -11.08 7.89 -10.24
CA LEU A 153 -11.09 7.41 -8.85
C LEU A 153 -9.68 7.08 -8.32
N PHE A 154 -8.74 6.73 -9.20
CA PHE A 154 -7.36 6.37 -8.85
C PHE A 154 -6.35 7.48 -9.16
N GLN A 155 -6.78 8.64 -9.66
CA GLN A 155 -5.86 9.72 -10.06
C GLN A 155 -5.10 10.36 -8.89
N SER A 156 -5.71 10.40 -7.70
CA SER A 156 -5.04 10.91 -6.49
C SER A 156 -3.96 9.94 -5.99
N ALA A 157 -4.17 8.63 -6.09
CA ALA A 157 -3.15 7.62 -5.84
C ALA A 157 -2.11 7.59 -6.97
N SER A 158 -2.53 7.84 -8.22
CA SER A 158 -1.62 7.82 -9.36
C SER A 158 -0.65 8.98 -9.37
N THR A 159 -1.02 10.19 -8.93
CA THR A 159 -0.09 11.33 -8.91
C THR A 159 1.05 11.14 -7.92
N SER A 160 0.81 10.44 -6.81
CA SER A 160 1.86 9.99 -5.88
C SER A 160 2.63 8.79 -6.42
N LEU A 161 2.01 7.83 -7.10
CA LEU A 161 2.71 6.68 -7.68
C LEU A 161 3.54 7.05 -8.91
N GLU A 162 3.03 7.87 -9.83
CA GLU A 162 3.70 8.40 -11.04
C GLU A 162 4.97 9.18 -10.71
N ARG A 163 4.96 9.96 -9.61
CA ARG A 163 6.15 10.66 -9.12
C ARG A 163 7.24 9.73 -8.59
N ASN A 164 6.87 8.51 -8.19
CA ASN A 164 7.74 7.57 -7.49
C ASN A 164 8.18 6.37 -8.35
N PHE A 165 7.81 6.32 -9.65
CA PHE A 165 8.28 5.27 -10.57
C PHE A 165 9.80 5.26 -10.66
N GLY A 166 10.40 4.11 -10.33
CA GLY A 166 11.84 3.91 -10.43
C GLY A 166 12.67 4.62 -9.36
N SER A 167 12.03 5.07 -8.27
CA SER A 167 12.74 5.63 -7.11
C SER A 167 13.53 4.55 -6.37
N ASP A 168 14.72 4.94 -5.91
CA ASP A 168 15.60 4.09 -5.10
C ASP A 168 15.23 4.27 -3.62
N TYR A 169 15.01 3.14 -2.93
CA TYR A 169 14.71 3.09 -1.51
C TYR A 169 15.93 2.56 -0.79
N LEU A 170 16.42 3.31 0.20
CA LEU A 170 17.39 2.84 1.16
C LEU A 170 16.66 2.10 2.27
N LEU A 171 17.13 0.92 2.64
CA LEU A 171 16.53 0.05 3.64
C LEU A 171 17.57 -0.32 4.70
N THR A 172 17.12 -0.42 5.94
CA THR A 172 17.92 -0.91 7.06
C THR A 172 17.04 -1.56 8.12
N TYR A 173 17.57 -2.56 8.83
CA TYR A 173 16.87 -3.18 9.96
C TYR A 173 17.27 -2.46 11.24
N LEU A 174 16.28 -2.09 12.05
CA LEU A 174 16.53 -1.67 13.42
C LEU A 174 16.73 -2.91 14.33
N ASP A 175 15.94 -3.94 14.07
CA ASP A 175 15.95 -5.28 14.67
C ASP A 175 15.31 -6.28 13.68
N ASP A 176 15.09 -7.53 14.08
CA ASP A 176 14.63 -8.62 13.19
C ASP A 176 13.19 -8.43 12.66
N ASP A 177 12.39 -7.62 13.37
CA ASP A 177 10.99 -7.34 13.09
C ASP A 177 10.69 -5.88 12.74
N THR A 178 11.69 -4.99 12.71
CA THR A 178 11.52 -3.57 12.37
C THR A 178 12.40 -3.16 11.20
N LEU A 179 11.75 -2.77 10.10
CA LEU A 179 12.36 -2.29 8.88
C LEU A 179 12.22 -0.77 8.77
N ILE A 180 13.33 -0.07 8.59
CA ILE A 180 13.37 1.36 8.32
C ILE A 180 13.71 1.57 6.84
N GLY A 181 12.93 2.39 6.15
CA GLY A 181 13.18 2.79 4.78
C GLY A 181 13.32 4.31 4.63
N SER A 182 14.14 4.76 3.69
CA SER A 182 14.05 6.12 3.15
C SER A 182 13.94 6.10 1.63
N GLN A 183 13.16 7.02 1.09
CA GLN A 183 13.07 7.21 -0.35
C GLN A 183 14.07 8.28 -0.80
N THR A 184 14.94 7.89 -1.73
CA THR A 184 15.94 8.80 -2.32
C THR A 184 15.23 9.75 -3.29
N GLY A 185 15.34 11.06 -3.08
CA GLY A 185 14.85 12.10 -4.00
C GLY A 185 13.68 12.93 -3.47
N SER A 186 12.49 12.33 -3.35
CA SER A 186 11.26 13.02 -2.87
C SER A 186 11.30 13.35 -1.38
N GLY A 187 12.14 12.65 -0.61
CA GLY A 187 12.22 12.74 0.84
C GLY A 187 11.05 12.01 1.50
N GLY A 188 11.38 11.06 2.37
CA GLY A 188 10.39 10.32 3.15
C GLY A 188 11.04 9.16 3.87
N THR A 189 10.77 9.06 5.17
CA THR A 189 11.17 7.93 6.01
C THR A 189 9.95 7.07 6.26
N PHE A 190 10.14 5.77 6.31
CA PHE A 190 9.12 4.78 6.63
C PHE A 190 9.65 3.89 7.74
N ILE A 191 8.80 3.53 8.68
CA ILE A 191 9.09 2.51 9.68
C ILE A 191 7.99 1.48 9.57
N PHE A 192 8.40 0.24 9.35
CA PHE A 192 7.51 -0.90 9.30
C PHE A 192 7.86 -1.89 10.41
N VAL A 193 6.85 -2.59 10.89
CA VAL A 193 6.99 -3.74 11.78
C VAL A 193 6.44 -4.98 11.09
N ARG A 194 7.09 -6.12 11.30
CA ARG A 194 6.64 -7.40 10.77
C ARG A 194 5.29 -7.77 11.40
N ASP A 195 4.39 -8.25 10.56
CA ASP A 195 3.04 -8.71 10.94
C ASP A 195 2.96 -10.25 10.93
#